data_AF-A0A6H0CYX9-F1
#
_entry.id   AF-A0A6H0CYX9-F1
#
_cell.length_a   1.000
_cell.length_b   1.000
_cell.length_c   1.000
_cell.angle_alpha   90.00
_cell.angle_beta   90.00
_cell.angle_gamma   90.00
#
_symmetry.space_group_name_H-M   'P 1'
#
loop_
_entity.id
_entity.type
_entity.pdbx_description
1 polymer ?
#
loop_
_entity_poly.entity_id
_entity_poly.type
_entity_poly.pdbx_seq_one_letter_code
_entity_poly.pdbx_strand_id
1 'polypeptide(L)'
;MPCPGWELSGASGVGTPPWIVSIDHLIPLAEGWDSGASAWSPAEWKAYANDLGDGRALSVVSAASNRSEADQDPTRWLPPAESYRCQYATDRVAEKSRWSLSVDSGEEAVLAETLDRCGPADLPAPLPLGIRRC
;
A
#
# COMPACT_ATOMS: atom_id res chain seq x y z
N MET A 1 9.27 34.48 -19.26
CA MET A 1 8.31 33.41 -19.58
C MET A 1 8.21 32.51 -18.37
N PRO A 2 7.06 32.40 -17.69
CA PRO A 2 6.85 31.45 -16.61
C PRO A 2 6.36 30.09 -17.13
N CYS A 3 6.73 29.01 -16.44
CA CYS A 3 6.26 27.65 -16.71
C CYS A 3 4.72 27.56 -16.55
N PRO A 4 4.01 26.81 -17.41
CA PRO A 4 2.58 26.59 -17.19
C PRO A 4 2.42 25.55 -16.07
N GLY A 5 2.02 26.02 -14.89
CA GLY A 5 1.55 25.16 -13.81
C GLY A 5 0.23 24.52 -14.21
N TRP A 6 0.04 23.26 -13.84
CA TRP A 6 -1.27 22.63 -13.86
C TRP A 6 -2.12 23.29 -12.76
N GLU A 7 -3.28 23.78 -13.13
CA GLU A 7 -4.29 24.31 -12.21
C GLU A 7 -5.40 23.26 -12.15
N LEU A 8 -5.63 22.65 -10.98
CA LEU A 8 -6.80 21.80 -10.77
C LEU A 8 -8.03 22.73 -10.73
N SER A 9 -8.62 22.98 -11.89
CA SER A 9 -9.90 23.69 -11.99
C SER A 9 -10.98 22.86 -11.29
N GLY A 10 -11.33 23.22 -10.06
CA GLY A 10 -12.45 22.61 -9.33
C GLY A 10 -12.42 22.66 -7.80
N ALA A 11 -11.29 22.97 -7.15
CA ALA A 11 -11.25 23.09 -5.70
C ALA A 11 -11.48 24.54 -5.26
N SER A 12 -12.74 24.93 -5.09
CA SER A 12 -13.09 26.11 -4.29
C SER A 12 -12.57 25.92 -2.86
N GLY A 13 -11.38 26.44 -2.56
CA GLY A 13 -10.98 27.02 -1.28
C GLY A 13 -11.44 26.37 0.03
N VAL A 14 -11.46 25.04 0.13
CA VAL A 14 -11.43 24.36 1.43
C VAL A 14 -10.09 23.65 1.49
N GLY A 15 -9.13 24.28 2.15
CA GLY A 15 -7.90 23.57 2.54
C GLY A 15 -8.32 22.39 3.41
N THR A 16 -8.16 21.18 2.90
CA THR A 16 -8.29 19.94 3.68
C THR A 16 -7.38 20.12 4.89
N PRO A 17 -7.91 20.23 6.12
CA PRO A 17 -7.05 20.49 7.26
C PRO A 17 -5.99 19.40 7.37
N PRO A 18 -4.72 19.72 7.67
CA PRO A 18 -3.64 18.73 7.63
C PRO A 18 -3.85 17.56 8.62
N TRP A 19 -4.78 17.69 9.57
CA TRP A 19 -5.14 16.63 10.51
C TRP A 19 -6.21 15.65 10.02
N ILE A 20 -6.84 15.86 8.85
CA ILE A 20 -7.85 14.92 8.30
C ILE A 20 -7.29 13.98 7.23
N VAL A 21 -6.12 14.27 6.67
CA VAL A 21 -5.40 13.41 5.71
C VAL A 21 -3.97 13.12 6.19
N SER A 22 -3.37 12.05 5.70
CA SER A 22 -1.99 11.65 6.00
C SER A 22 -1.36 11.00 4.78
N ILE A 23 -0.04 11.15 4.64
CA ILE A 23 0.75 10.32 3.71
C ILE A 23 1.12 9.07 4.48
N ASP A 24 0.85 7.92 3.89
CA ASP A 24 1.01 6.63 4.54
C ASP A 24 1.75 5.64 3.66
N HIS A 25 2.52 4.75 4.28
CA HIS A 25 3.18 3.66 3.58
C HIS A 25 2.16 2.54 3.36
N LEU A 26 2.05 2.03 2.13
CA LEU A 26 1.17 0.91 1.82
C LEU A 26 1.47 -0.34 2.67
N ILE A 27 2.75 -0.54 2.96
CA ILE A 27 3.24 -1.50 3.94
C ILE A 27 3.79 -0.68 5.11
N PRO A 28 3.13 -0.68 6.29
CA PRO A 28 3.60 0.06 7.45
C PRO A 28 5.07 -0.25 7.75
N LEU A 29 5.85 0.76 8.15
CA LEU A 29 7.30 0.59 8.35
C LEU A 29 7.63 -0.52 9.36
N ALA A 30 6.89 -0.59 10.47
CA ALA A 30 7.08 -1.64 11.47
C ALA A 30 6.73 -3.03 10.92
N GLU A 31 5.67 -3.14 10.11
CA GLU A 31 5.32 -4.40 9.45
C GLU A 31 6.40 -4.84 8.47
N GLY A 32 6.96 -3.91 7.68
CA GLY A 32 8.05 -4.21 6.76
C GLY A 32 9.30 -4.71 7.49
N TRP A 33 9.58 -4.14 8.68
CA TRP A 33 10.66 -4.58 9.57
C TRP A 33 10.48 -6.03 10.03
N ASP A 34 9.27 -6.38 10.45
CA ASP A 34 8.88 -7.73 10.86
C ASP A 34 8.85 -8.71 9.67
N SER A 35 8.56 -8.20 8.47
CA SER A 35 8.58 -8.93 7.19
C SER A 35 9.98 -9.10 6.58
N GLY A 36 11.05 -8.87 7.35
CA GLY A 36 12.42 -9.16 6.97
C GLY A 36 13.29 -7.94 6.64
N ALA A 37 12.73 -6.72 6.59
CA ALA A 37 13.55 -5.51 6.40
C ALA A 37 14.50 -5.24 7.58
N SER A 38 14.27 -5.88 8.73
CA SER A 38 15.19 -5.86 9.88
C SER A 38 16.60 -6.38 9.56
N ALA A 39 16.77 -7.19 8.51
CA ALA A 39 18.06 -7.71 8.07
C ALA A 39 18.78 -6.80 7.05
N TRP A 40 18.12 -5.73 6.59
CA TRP A 40 18.66 -4.84 5.57
C TRP A 40 19.75 -3.92 6.10
N SER A 41 20.60 -3.44 5.19
CA SER A 41 21.51 -2.35 5.49
C SER A 41 20.73 -1.04 5.78
N PRO A 42 21.34 -0.08 6.51
CA PRO A 42 20.72 1.23 6.71
C PRO A 42 20.39 1.97 5.40
N ALA A 43 21.13 1.70 4.32
CA ALA A 43 20.89 2.30 3.01
C ALA A 43 19.63 1.74 2.35
N GLU A 44 19.43 0.42 2.41
CA GLU A 44 18.22 -0.25 1.92
C GLU A 44 16.99 0.16 2.73
N TRP A 45 17.09 0.18 4.07
CA TRP A 45 16.02 0.67 4.93
C TRP A 45 15.60 2.11 4.58
N LYS A 46 16.58 2.99 4.36
CA LYS A 46 16.31 4.37 3.95
C LYS A 46 15.66 4.43 2.56
N ALA A 47 16.08 3.59 1.63
CA ALA A 47 15.51 3.54 0.28
C ALA A 47 14.03 3.13 0.33
N TYR A 48 13.69 2.10 1.09
CA TYR A 48 12.31 1.66 1.32
C TYR A 48 11.46 2.73 2.02
N ALA A 49 11.95 3.28 3.14
CA ALA A 49 11.20 4.26 3.92
C ALA A 49 10.92 5.57 3.17
N ASN A 50 11.68 5.87 2.12
CA ASN A 50 11.55 7.09 1.31
C ASN A 50 11.28 6.77 -0.17
N ASP A 51 10.67 5.62 -0.47
CA ASP A 51 10.47 5.21 -1.84
C ASP A 51 9.43 6.10 -2.55
N LEU A 52 9.88 6.72 -3.64
CA LEU A 52 9.06 7.50 -4.57
C LEU A 52 9.11 6.92 -5.98
N GLY A 53 9.81 5.79 -6.17
CA GLY A 53 9.99 5.15 -7.47
C GLY A 53 8.81 4.27 -7.89
N ASP A 54 7.92 3.94 -6.96
CA ASP A 54 6.67 3.20 -7.20
C ASP A 54 5.48 4.00 -6.66
N GLY A 55 4.45 4.19 -7.50
CA GLY A 55 3.26 4.96 -7.12
C GLY A 55 2.41 4.31 -6.04
N ARG A 56 2.67 3.04 -5.71
CA ARG A 56 1.96 2.28 -4.67
C ARG A 56 2.58 2.48 -3.30
N ALA A 57 3.87 2.79 -3.21
CA ALA A 57 4.62 2.82 -1.96
C ALA A 57 4.04 3.80 -0.93
N LEU A 58 3.57 4.96 -1.40
CA LEU A 58 2.97 6.02 -0.57
C LEU A 58 1.59 6.42 -1.08
N SER A 59 0.61 6.44 -0.19
CA SER A 59 -0.77 6.82 -0.50
C SER A 59 -1.26 7.98 0.36
N VAL A 60 -2.14 8.82 -0.21
CA VAL A 60 -2.88 9.84 0.56
C VAL A 60 -4.12 9.17 1.14
N VAL A 61 -4.17 9.05 2.46
CA VAL A 61 -5.27 8.41 3.19
C VAL A 61 -5.90 9.36 4.20
N SER A 62 -7.09 9.01 4.72
CA SER A 62 -7.62 9.75 5.86
C SER A 62 -6.78 9.48 7.11
N ALA A 63 -6.60 10.50 7.94
CA ALA A 63 -5.84 10.36 9.19
C ALA A 63 -6.49 9.34 10.15
N ALA A 64 -7.81 9.13 10.05
CA ALA A 64 -8.51 8.10 10.81
C ALA A 64 -8.18 6.68 10.31
N SER A 65 -8.08 6.49 8.99
CA SER A 65 -7.68 5.21 8.39
C SER A 65 -6.26 4.84 8.78
N ASN A 66 -5.29 5.75 8.61
CA ASN A 66 -3.90 5.53 9.00
C ASN A 66 -3.78 5.15 10.48
N ARG A 67 -4.44 5.88 11.39
CA ARG A 67 -4.45 5.53 12.82
C ARG A 67 -5.10 4.18 13.12
N SER A 68 -6.08 3.76 12.31
CA SER A 68 -6.74 2.47 12.46
C SER A 68 -5.90 1.31 11.97
N GLU A 69 -5.09 1.54 10.92
CA GLU A 69 -4.11 0.57 10.40
C GLU A 69 -2.93 0.46 11.37
N ALA A 70 -2.34 1.59 11.75
CA ALA A 70 -1.14 1.65 12.59
C ALA A 70 0.01 0.81 11.99
N ASP A 71 0.40 -0.27 12.63
CA ASP A 71 1.43 -1.23 12.17
C ASP A 71 0.84 -2.59 11.78
N GLN A 72 -0.48 -2.66 11.56
CA GLN A 72 -1.18 -3.91 11.34
C GLN A 72 -0.96 -4.49 9.94
N ASP A 73 -0.90 -5.82 9.89
CA ASP A 73 -0.99 -6.60 8.67
C ASP A 73 -2.48 -6.87 8.29
N PRO A 74 -2.74 -7.45 7.10
CA PRO A 74 -4.08 -7.77 6.61
C PRO A 74 -4.93 -8.66 7.53
N THR A 75 -4.30 -9.45 8.42
CA THR A 75 -5.02 -10.30 9.37
C THR A 75 -5.74 -9.50 10.45
N ARG A 76 -5.26 -8.30 10.75
CA ARG A 76 -5.83 -7.42 11.78
C ARG A 76 -6.57 -6.23 11.19
N TRP A 77 -6.15 -5.76 10.02
CA TRP A 77 -6.73 -4.60 9.40
C TRP A 77 -6.89 -4.75 7.89
N LEU A 78 -8.06 -4.39 7.38
CA LEU A 78 -8.30 -4.15 5.96
C LEU A 78 -8.91 -2.77 5.78
N PRO A 79 -8.73 -2.12 4.61
CA PRO A 79 -9.38 -0.88 4.30
C PRO A 79 -10.90 -0.97 4.57
N PRO A 80 -11.49 -0.02 5.32
CA PRO A 80 -12.94 0.03 5.56
C PRO A 80 -13.75 0.19 4.27
N ALA A 81 -13.18 0.85 3.26
CA ALA A 81 -13.75 0.95 1.94
C ALA A 81 -13.60 -0.39 1.19
N GLU A 82 -14.67 -1.19 1.16
CA GLU A 82 -14.62 -2.54 0.57
C GLU A 82 -14.24 -2.51 -0.91
N SER A 83 -14.68 -1.48 -1.64
CA SER A 83 -14.33 -1.26 -3.05
C SER A 83 -12.84 -1.05 -3.29
N TYR A 84 -12.06 -0.71 -2.26
CA TYR A 84 -10.61 -0.52 -2.34
C TYR A 84 -9.82 -1.78 -1.98
N ARG A 85 -10.45 -2.80 -1.38
CA ARG A 85 -9.73 -3.98 -0.87
C ARG A 85 -9.02 -4.78 -1.95
N CYS A 86 -9.57 -4.82 -3.16
CA CYS A 86 -8.92 -5.48 -4.29
C CYS A 86 -7.64 -4.78 -4.72
N GLN A 87 -7.70 -3.45 -4.90
CA GLN A 87 -6.51 -2.66 -5.20
C GLN A 87 -5.48 -2.78 -4.08
N TYR A 88 -5.91 -2.65 -2.81
CA TYR A 88 -5.04 -2.80 -1.65
C TYR A 88 -4.30 -4.15 -1.63
N ALA A 89 -5.02 -5.27 -1.81
CA ALA A 89 -4.41 -6.60 -1.79
C ALA A 89 -3.43 -6.79 -2.97
N THR A 90 -3.82 -6.33 -4.16
CA THR A 90 -2.96 -6.36 -5.36
C THR A 90 -1.68 -5.56 -5.16
N ASP A 91 -1.80 -4.31 -4.69
CA ASP A 91 -0.66 -3.41 -4.50
C ASP A 91 0.25 -3.93 -3.38
N ARG A 92 -0.31 -4.45 -2.29
CA ARG A 92 0.44 -5.04 -1.16
C ARG A 92 1.29 -6.22 -1.61
N VAL A 93 0.72 -7.17 -2.37
CA VAL A 93 1.47 -8.31 -2.93
C VAL A 93 2.61 -7.82 -3.82
N ALA A 94 2.35 -6.82 -4.65
CA ALA A 94 3.35 -6.33 -5.59
C ALA A 94 4.48 -5.54 -4.92
N GLU A 95 4.17 -4.72 -3.91
CA GLU A 95 5.17 -3.97 -3.14
C GLU A 95 6.04 -4.92 -2.29
N LYS A 96 5.43 -5.89 -1.61
CA LYS A 96 6.17 -6.95 -0.89
C LYS A 96 7.05 -7.75 -1.83
N SER A 97 6.56 -8.10 -3.03
CA SER A 97 7.36 -8.78 -4.05
C SER A 97 8.54 -7.92 -4.52
N ARG A 98 8.33 -6.63 -4.77
CA ARG A 98 9.38 -5.70 -5.24
C ARG A 98 10.51 -5.54 -4.24
N TRP A 99 10.17 -5.46 -2.95
CA TRP A 99 11.15 -5.34 -1.87
C TRP A 99 11.63 -6.67 -1.29
N SER A 100 11.15 -7.81 -1.81
CA SER A 100 11.45 -9.14 -1.26
C SER A 100 11.10 -9.27 0.24
N LEU A 101 10.00 -8.64 0.66
CA LEU A 101 9.43 -8.79 2.00
C LEU A 101 8.67 -10.12 2.09
N SER A 102 8.74 -10.78 3.25
CA SER A 102 7.99 -12.00 3.49
C SER A 102 6.51 -11.72 3.71
N VAL A 103 5.70 -12.74 3.42
CA VAL A 103 4.28 -12.83 3.77
C VAL A 103 4.15 -14.05 4.67
N ASP A 104 3.58 -13.88 5.86
CA ASP A 104 3.30 -15.02 6.74
C ASP A 104 2.02 -15.75 6.30
N SER A 105 1.77 -16.95 6.83
CA SER A 105 0.64 -17.78 6.42
C SER A 105 -0.74 -17.15 6.69
N GLY A 106 -0.85 -16.31 7.73
CA GLY A 106 -2.09 -15.62 8.05
C GLY A 106 -2.35 -14.50 7.07
N GLU A 107 -1.33 -13.68 6.80
CA GLU A 107 -1.41 -12.63 5.79
C GLU A 107 -1.71 -13.22 4.41
N GLU A 108 -1.01 -14.29 4.01
CA GLU A 108 -1.24 -14.99 2.74
C GLU A 108 -2.71 -15.41 2.60
N ALA A 109 -3.29 -16.02 3.64
CA ALA A 109 -4.67 -16.47 3.63
C ALA A 109 -5.64 -15.31 3.39
N VAL A 110 -5.46 -14.18 4.09
CA VAL A 110 -6.35 -13.02 3.94
C VAL A 110 -6.18 -12.31 2.60
N LEU A 111 -4.94 -12.20 2.10
CA LEU A 111 -4.68 -11.64 0.78
C LEU A 111 -5.28 -12.52 -0.31
N ALA A 112 -5.11 -13.83 -0.24
CA ALA A 112 -5.70 -14.79 -1.18
C ALA A 112 -7.24 -14.72 -1.16
N GLU A 113 -7.86 -14.77 0.03
CA GLU A 113 -9.31 -14.67 0.18
C GLU A 113 -9.87 -13.35 -0.38
N THR A 114 -9.11 -12.26 -0.20
CA THR A 114 -9.48 -10.95 -0.74
C THR A 114 -9.40 -10.95 -2.26
N LEU A 115 -8.31 -11.46 -2.84
CA LEU A 115 -8.07 -11.53 -4.29
C LEU A 115 -9.03 -12.49 -5.02
N ASP A 116 -9.53 -13.52 -4.34
CA ASP A 116 -10.54 -14.43 -4.90
C ASP A 116 -11.88 -13.75 -5.16
N ARG A 117 -12.18 -12.68 -4.43
CA ARG A 117 -13.39 -11.85 -4.63
C ARG A 117 -13.22 -10.77 -5.70
N CYS A 118 -12.02 -10.61 -6.24
CA CYS A 118 -11.70 -9.52 -7.16
C CYS A 118 -11.97 -9.89 -8.63
N GLY A 119 -12.33 -8.88 -9.42
CA GLY A 119 -12.58 -9.02 -10.84
C GLY A 119 -11.29 -9.01 -11.66
N PRO A 120 -11.34 -9.39 -12.95
CA PRO A 120 -10.17 -9.38 -13.84
C PRO A 120 -9.50 -8.00 -14.01
N ALA A 121 -10.25 -6.92 -13.76
CA ALA A 121 -9.75 -5.55 -13.86
C ALA A 121 -8.91 -5.12 -12.65
N ASP A 122 -8.96 -5.87 -11.54
CA ASP A 122 -8.33 -5.51 -10.27
C ASP A 122 -7.00 -6.25 -10.01
N LEU A 123 -6.68 -7.24 -10.85
CA LEU A 123 -5.50 -8.11 -10.67
C LEU A 123 -4.26 -7.47 -11.32
N PRO A 124 -3.07 -7.60 -10.71
CA PRO A 124 -1.85 -7.09 -11.33
C PRO A 124 -1.51 -7.93 -12.57
N ALA A 125 -0.92 -7.28 -13.59
CA ALA A 125 -0.29 -7.96 -14.72
C ALA A 125 0.76 -8.98 -14.19
N PRO A 126 0.97 -10.09 -14.92
CA PRO A 126 0.98 -11.44 -14.38
C PRO A 126 1.82 -11.60 -13.10
N LEU A 127 1.17 -12.18 -12.08
CA LEU A 127 1.77 -12.55 -10.80
C LEU A 127 3.10 -13.33 -11.01
N PRO A 128 4.14 -13.10 -10.19
CA PRO A 128 5.32 -13.93 -10.19
C PRO A 128 4.93 -15.40 -9.97
N LEU A 129 5.59 -16.29 -10.71
CA LEU A 129 5.28 -17.72 -10.81
C LEU A 129 5.19 -18.37 -9.41
N GLY A 130 3.98 -18.71 -8.96
CA GLY A 130 3.77 -19.43 -7.71
C GLY A 130 2.33 -19.43 -7.22
N ILE A 131 1.60 -18.34 -7.44
CA ILE A 131 0.18 -18.23 -7.08
C ILE A 131 -0.64 -18.51 -8.34
N ARG A 132 -1.00 -19.77 -8.56
CA ARG A 132 -1.99 -20.15 -9.59
C ARG A 132 -3.34 -20.31 -8.92
N ARG A 133 -4.37 -19.66 -9.45
CA ARG A 133 -5.76 -20.07 -9.22
C ARG A 133 -5.91 -21.54 -9.65
N CYS A 134 -6.57 -22.33 -8.83
CA CYS A 134 -7.34 -23.47 -9.33
C CYS A 134 -8.59 -22.94 -10.04
#